data_AF-A0A436QXC2-F1
#
_entry.id   AF-A0A436QXC2-F1
#
_cell.length_a   1.000
_cell.length_b   1.000
_cell.length_c   1.000
_cell.angle_alpha   90.00
_cell.angle_beta   90.00
_cell.angle_gamma   90.00
#
_symmetry.space_group_name_H-M   'P 1'
#
loop_
_entity.id
_entity.type
_entity.pdbx_description
1 polymer ?
#
loop_
_entity_poly.entity_id
_entity_poly.type
_entity_poly.pdbx_seq_one_letter_code
_entity_poly.pdbx_strand_id
1 'polypeptide(L)'
;MPPELHDRCHVTGVELDPVTARIARLLQPQARIVNADFARTELPASFDLAIGNPPFSARIVRSDPAYRSLGLRLHDYFIVKALGLLKPGGLAAFVTSHGTLDKADSMCRKQIAKSADLIAALRLPEGSFRADAGTDVVVDILFFRKRKAGEPEGDLAWLDLEEIRPATEDEGAIRVNRWFARHPDFVLGAHALRRGIYGPDETYTCLPRPAGDVNEALTATISLLPQSLYDGEPEAIDRDGEDDDAPADGERSDRHVREGSFVVDHRHGLMQVVDGVSVPVSIRKGRAGDGIPQKHVRLIQKLV
;
A
#
# COMPACT_ATOMS: atom_id res chain seq x y z
N MET A 1 -8.18 -12.75 0.29
CA MET A 1 -7.31 -13.71 -0.42
C MET A 1 -8.16 -14.62 -1.30
N PRO A 2 -7.71 -15.05 -2.50
CA PRO A 2 -8.41 -16.06 -3.31
C PRO A 2 -8.62 -17.37 -2.52
N PRO A 3 -9.80 -18.03 -2.59
CA PRO A 3 -10.13 -19.20 -1.78
C PRO A 3 -9.09 -20.33 -1.85
N GLU A 4 -8.53 -20.56 -3.03
CA GLU A 4 -7.53 -21.60 -3.30
C GLU A 4 -6.20 -21.40 -2.56
N LEU A 5 -5.93 -20.18 -2.09
CA LEU A 5 -4.71 -19.82 -1.38
C LEU A 5 -4.89 -19.77 0.13
N HIS A 6 -6.13 -19.76 0.65
CA HIS A 6 -6.40 -19.61 2.10
C HIS A 6 -5.62 -20.65 2.90
N ASP A 7 -5.70 -21.91 2.47
CA ASP A 7 -5.08 -22.99 3.24
C ASP A 7 -3.58 -23.18 2.97
N ARG A 8 -3.03 -22.44 2.01
CA ARG A 8 -1.68 -22.65 1.48
C ARG A 8 -0.75 -21.45 1.71
N CYS A 9 -1.25 -20.42 2.39
CA CYS A 9 -0.49 -19.21 2.66
C CYS A 9 -0.60 -18.83 4.13
N HIS A 10 0.53 -18.49 4.74
CA HIS A 10 0.56 -17.74 5.98
C HIS A 10 0.65 -16.24 5.67
N VAL A 11 -0.24 -15.43 6.24
CA VAL A 11 -0.36 -14.01 5.90
C VAL A 11 -0.09 -13.16 7.12
N THR A 12 0.87 -12.24 6.98
CA THR A 12 1.12 -11.18 7.96
C THR A 12 0.73 -9.84 7.37
N GLY A 13 -0.16 -9.12 8.06
CA GLY A 13 -0.54 -7.74 7.73
C GLY A 13 -0.08 -6.77 8.79
N VAL A 14 0.44 -5.61 8.39
CA VAL A 14 0.75 -4.49 9.31
C VAL A 14 -0.14 -3.32 8.94
N GLU A 15 -0.96 -2.87 9.89
CA GLU A 15 -1.92 -1.78 9.70
C GLU A 15 -1.82 -0.78 10.85
N LEU A 16 -1.69 0.50 10.52
CA LEU A 16 -1.51 1.55 11.52
C LEU A 16 -2.83 1.90 12.21
N ASP A 17 -3.93 1.97 11.45
CA ASP A 17 -5.22 2.37 12.00
C ASP A 17 -5.88 1.22 12.78
N PRO A 18 -6.24 1.43 14.06
CA PRO A 18 -6.78 0.37 14.91
C PRO A 18 -8.14 -0.14 14.43
N VAL A 19 -8.94 0.67 13.74
CA VAL A 19 -10.26 0.26 13.24
C VAL A 19 -10.08 -0.65 12.02
N THR A 20 -9.30 -0.24 11.04
CA THR A 20 -9.03 -1.05 9.84
C THR A 20 -8.27 -2.33 10.18
N ALA A 21 -7.34 -2.30 11.14
CA ALA A 21 -6.67 -3.52 11.62
C ALA A 21 -7.65 -4.54 12.20
N ARG A 22 -8.66 -4.08 12.94
CA ARG A 22 -9.69 -4.96 13.52
C ARG A 22 -10.64 -5.51 12.46
N ILE A 23 -11.00 -4.68 11.48
CA ILE A 23 -11.78 -5.14 10.32
C ILE A 23 -10.99 -6.22 9.57
N ALA A 24 -9.69 -6.00 9.33
CA ALA A 24 -8.82 -6.98 8.67
C ALA A 24 -8.76 -8.31 9.44
N ARG A 25 -8.64 -8.29 10.77
CA ARG A 25 -8.70 -9.52 11.60
C ARG A 25 -10.00 -10.29 11.45
N LEU A 26 -11.13 -9.59 11.33
CA LEU A 26 -12.43 -10.24 11.13
C LEU A 26 -12.59 -10.81 9.71
N LEU A 27 -12.04 -10.13 8.70
CA LEU A 27 -12.11 -10.56 7.31
C LEU A 27 -11.09 -11.67 6.97
N GLN A 28 -9.97 -11.74 7.69
CA GLN A 28 -8.89 -12.71 7.48
C GLN A 28 -8.51 -13.35 8.83
N PRO A 29 -9.34 -14.23 9.40
CA PRO A 29 -9.16 -14.76 10.75
C PRO A 29 -7.91 -15.64 10.91
N GLN A 30 -7.37 -16.17 9.81
CA GLN A 30 -6.14 -16.98 9.81
C GLN A 30 -4.87 -16.13 9.58
N ALA A 31 -5.00 -14.82 9.37
CA ALA A 31 -3.87 -13.92 9.15
C ALA A 31 -3.37 -13.29 10.47
N ARG A 32 -2.06 -13.16 10.61
CA ARG A 32 -1.42 -12.38 11.68
C ARG A 32 -1.54 -10.89 11.34
N ILE A 33 -2.44 -10.18 12.00
CA ILE A 33 -2.62 -8.72 11.78
C ILE A 33 -2.02 -7.92 12.93
N VAL A 34 -0.88 -7.31 12.68
CA VAL A 34 -0.17 -6.42 13.60
C VAL A 34 -0.73 -5.01 13.46
N ASN A 35 -1.35 -4.49 14.53
CA ASN A 35 -1.78 -3.09 14.55
C ASN A 35 -0.62 -2.19 15.00
N ALA A 36 0.21 -1.73 14.05
CA ALA A 36 1.40 -0.94 14.34
C ALA A 36 1.84 -0.07 13.16
N ASP A 37 2.72 0.89 13.44
CA ASP A 37 3.44 1.62 12.41
C ASP A 37 4.47 0.70 11.75
N PHE A 38 4.30 0.39 10.46
CA PHE A 38 5.25 -0.41 9.68
C PHE A 38 6.68 0.15 9.76
N ALA A 39 6.85 1.46 9.97
CA ALA A 39 8.18 2.04 10.14
C ALA A 39 8.87 1.68 11.45
N ARG A 40 8.13 1.12 12.42
CA ARG A 40 8.60 0.72 13.75
C ARG A 40 8.43 -0.78 14.01
N THR A 41 7.67 -1.48 13.18
CA THR A 41 7.52 -2.93 13.28
C THR A 41 8.78 -3.63 12.78
N GLU A 42 9.30 -4.52 13.61
CA GLU A 42 10.34 -5.48 13.24
C GLU A 42 9.64 -6.77 12.78
N LEU A 43 10.06 -7.28 11.62
CA LEU A 43 9.55 -8.51 11.04
C LEU A 43 10.75 -9.34 10.57
N PRO A 44 10.68 -10.68 10.67
CA PRO A 44 11.73 -11.55 10.14
C PRO A 44 11.78 -11.44 8.61
N ALA A 45 12.98 -11.40 8.03
CA ALA A 45 13.18 -11.39 6.58
C ALA A 45 12.93 -12.79 5.98
N SER A 46 11.65 -13.20 5.99
CA SER A 46 11.20 -14.57 5.75
C SER A 46 9.97 -14.64 4.84
N PHE A 47 9.67 -13.56 4.10
CA PHE A 47 8.48 -13.53 3.24
C PHE A 47 8.78 -13.95 1.81
N ASP A 48 7.93 -14.81 1.25
CA ASP A 48 7.99 -15.21 -0.16
C ASP A 48 7.35 -14.17 -1.10
N LEU A 49 6.39 -13.42 -0.57
CA LEU A 49 5.61 -12.43 -1.30
C LEU A 49 5.30 -11.21 -0.43
N ALA A 50 5.51 -10.00 -0.98
CA ALA A 50 5.07 -8.75 -0.38
C ALA A 50 4.09 -8.03 -1.31
N ILE A 51 2.87 -7.78 -0.84
CA ILE A 51 1.87 -7.00 -1.57
C ILE A 51 1.49 -5.78 -0.75
N GLY A 52 1.43 -4.60 -1.37
CA GLY A 52 0.98 -3.41 -0.65
C GLY A 52 0.54 -2.27 -1.54
N ASN A 53 -0.20 -1.34 -0.95
CA ASN A 53 -0.47 -0.01 -1.50
C ASN A 53 0.17 1.04 -0.57
N PRO A 54 1.48 1.31 -0.70
CA PRO A 54 2.17 2.23 0.20
C PRO A 54 1.51 3.62 0.22
N PRO A 55 1.38 4.25 1.40
CA PRO A 55 0.73 5.56 1.50
C PRO A 55 1.49 6.65 0.74
N PHE A 56 0.77 7.42 -0.08
CA PHE A 56 1.36 8.51 -0.88
C PHE A 56 1.61 9.73 0.00
N SER A 57 2.81 9.80 0.57
CA SER A 57 3.25 10.97 1.33
C SER A 57 4.68 11.39 0.97
N ALA A 58 4.89 12.71 0.91
CA ALA A 58 6.22 13.30 0.79
C ALA A 58 7.00 13.29 2.12
N ARG A 59 6.39 12.85 3.23
CA ARG A 59 7.03 12.75 4.53
C ARG A 59 8.26 11.83 4.46
N ILE A 60 9.39 12.31 4.94
CA ILE A 60 10.61 11.52 5.09
C ILE A 60 10.52 10.65 6.35
N VAL A 61 10.86 9.37 6.22
CA VAL A 61 10.87 8.43 7.34
C VAL A 61 12.19 8.54 8.10
N ARG A 62 12.11 8.86 9.39
CA ARG A 62 13.28 9.01 10.29
C ARG A 62 13.24 8.07 11.50
N SER A 63 12.12 7.37 11.68
CA SER A 63 11.86 6.51 12.85
C SER A 63 12.56 5.16 12.78
N ASP A 64 12.95 4.70 11.59
CA ASP A 64 13.62 3.42 11.39
C ASP A 64 15.15 3.62 11.32
N PRO A 65 15.93 3.16 12.31
CA PRO A 65 17.39 3.35 12.35
C PRO A 65 18.12 2.72 11.17
N ALA A 66 17.61 1.63 10.59
CA ALA A 66 18.26 0.91 9.50
C ALA A 66 18.18 1.67 8.16
N TYR A 67 17.12 2.47 7.97
CA TYR A 67 16.86 3.16 6.71
C TYR A 67 16.87 4.70 6.80
N ARG A 68 16.85 5.29 8.02
CA ARG A 68 16.78 6.76 8.20
C ARG A 68 17.87 7.54 7.48
N SER A 69 19.05 6.94 7.29
CA SER A 69 20.19 7.56 6.58
C SER A 69 19.94 7.75 5.09
N LEU A 70 19.00 7.00 4.51
CA LEU A 70 18.64 7.08 3.09
C LEU A 70 17.71 8.25 2.77
N GLY A 71 17.07 8.85 3.78
CA GLY A 71 16.20 10.02 3.59
C GLY A 71 14.98 9.77 2.70
N LEU A 72 14.50 8.53 2.62
CA LEU A 72 13.41 8.14 1.71
C LEU A 72 12.06 8.74 2.13
N ARG A 73 11.26 9.12 1.12
CA ARG A 73 9.83 9.45 1.30
C ARG A 73 9.07 8.21 1.75
N LEU A 74 7.90 8.40 2.36
CA LEU A 74 7.14 7.30 2.99
C LEU A 74 6.88 6.13 2.02
N HIS A 75 6.36 6.39 0.83
CA HIS A 75 6.09 5.36 -0.18
C HIS A 75 7.37 4.63 -0.63
N ASP A 76 8.47 5.36 -0.84
CA ASP A 76 9.77 4.79 -1.22
C ASP A 76 10.34 3.90 -0.11
N TYR A 77 10.25 4.36 1.13
CA TYR A 77 10.70 3.62 2.30
C TYR A 77 9.93 2.31 2.46
N PHE A 78 8.60 2.34 2.28
CA PHE A 78 7.77 1.13 2.36
C PHE A 78 8.21 0.07 1.35
N ILE A 79 8.45 0.47 0.09
CA ILE A 79 8.93 -0.44 -0.96
C ILE A 79 10.30 -1.01 -0.58
N VAL A 80 11.26 -0.15 -0.22
CA VAL A 80 12.63 -0.58 0.11
C VAL A 80 12.65 -1.51 1.33
N LYS A 81 11.89 -1.20 2.39
CA LYS A 81 11.80 -2.06 3.58
C LYS A 81 11.12 -3.40 3.26
N ALA A 82 10.01 -3.39 2.53
CA ALA A 82 9.30 -4.61 2.16
C ALA A 82 10.18 -5.55 1.31
N LEU A 83 10.93 -5.02 0.34
CA LEU A 83 11.94 -5.80 -0.39
C LEU A 83 13.04 -6.35 0.53
N GLY A 84 13.43 -5.59 1.56
CA GLY A 84 14.35 -6.06 2.59
C GLY A 84 13.86 -7.30 3.33
N LEU A 85 12.54 -7.41 3.55
CA LEU A 85 11.89 -8.50 4.28
C LEU A 85 11.65 -9.77 3.44
N LEU A 86 11.82 -9.70 2.12
CA LEU A 86 11.65 -10.88 1.27
C LEU A 86 12.80 -11.89 1.44
N LYS A 87 12.52 -13.17 1.23
CA LYS A 87 13.56 -14.19 0.98
C LYS A 87 14.25 -13.94 -0.37
N PRO A 88 15.50 -14.36 -0.56
CA PRO A 88 16.12 -14.38 -1.90
C PRO A 88 15.24 -15.13 -2.90
N GLY A 89 14.95 -14.53 -4.06
CA GLY A 89 14.00 -15.05 -5.05
C GLY A 89 12.53 -14.66 -4.81
N GLY A 90 12.20 -14.10 -3.64
CA GLY A 90 10.84 -13.65 -3.30
C GLY A 90 10.34 -12.53 -4.20
N LEU A 91 9.02 -12.40 -4.31
CA LEU A 91 8.36 -11.44 -5.20
C LEU A 91 7.72 -10.29 -4.42
N ALA A 92 7.56 -9.14 -5.07
CA ALA A 92 6.74 -8.07 -4.55
C ALA A 92 5.85 -7.44 -5.63
N ALA A 93 4.67 -6.98 -5.21
CA ALA A 93 3.75 -6.19 -6.02
C ALA A 93 3.27 -4.96 -5.23
N PHE A 94 3.47 -3.76 -5.79
CA PHE A 94 3.05 -2.52 -5.15
C PHE A 94 2.16 -1.67 -6.05
N VAL A 95 1.07 -1.16 -5.49
CA VAL A 95 0.28 -0.10 -6.10
C VAL A 95 0.84 1.23 -5.61
N THR A 96 1.32 2.08 -6.51
CA THR A 96 1.95 3.36 -6.15
C THR A 96 1.62 4.48 -7.13
N SER A 97 1.90 5.74 -6.79
CA SER A 97 1.80 6.83 -7.76
C SER A 97 2.91 6.75 -8.81
N HIS A 98 2.64 7.30 -10.01
CA HIS A 98 3.61 7.40 -11.11
C HIS A 98 4.96 8.02 -10.70
N GLY A 99 4.94 8.90 -9.69
CA GLY A 99 6.13 9.58 -9.18
C GLY A 99 7.19 8.65 -8.58
N THR A 100 6.85 7.41 -8.24
CA THR A 100 7.83 6.43 -7.74
C THR A 100 8.90 6.14 -8.79
N LEU A 101 8.47 5.88 -10.03
CA LEU A 101 9.36 5.59 -11.14
C LEU A 101 9.76 6.84 -11.95
N ASP A 102 8.89 7.85 -12.05
CA ASP A 102 9.12 9.02 -12.92
C ASP A 102 9.89 10.18 -12.28
N LYS A 103 10.08 10.19 -10.95
CA LYS A 103 10.80 11.30 -10.31
C LYS A 103 12.24 11.43 -10.84
N ALA A 104 12.70 12.67 -10.97
CA ALA A 104 14.06 12.98 -11.43
C ALA A 104 15.14 12.35 -10.53
N ASP A 105 14.92 12.36 -9.21
CA ASP A 105 15.82 11.73 -8.25
C ASP A 105 15.77 10.19 -8.35
N SER A 106 16.85 9.62 -8.86
CA SER A 106 17.02 8.17 -9.01
C SER A 106 17.43 7.44 -7.72
N MET A 107 17.64 8.13 -6.59
CA MET A 107 18.15 7.54 -5.34
C MET A 107 17.35 6.31 -4.90
N CYS A 108 16.02 6.42 -4.86
CA CYS A 108 15.16 5.30 -4.49
C CYS A 108 15.27 4.14 -5.49
N ARG A 109 15.24 4.42 -6.81
CA ARG A 109 15.37 3.39 -7.85
C ARG A 109 16.71 2.66 -7.73
N LYS A 110 17.80 3.41 -7.51
CA LYS A 110 19.14 2.87 -7.27
C LYS A 110 19.20 2.03 -5.99
N GLN A 111 18.52 2.45 -4.93
CA GLN A 111 18.47 1.68 -3.69
C GLN A 111 17.72 0.35 -3.86
N ILE A 112 16.63 0.34 -4.61
CA ILE A 112 15.90 -0.88 -4.97
C ILE A 112 16.78 -1.82 -5.80
N ALA A 113 17.46 -1.29 -6.83
CA ALA A 113 18.28 -2.08 -7.74
C ALA A 113 19.45 -2.82 -7.09
N LYS A 114 19.90 -2.38 -5.90
CA LYS A 114 20.94 -3.06 -5.12
C LYS A 114 20.56 -4.48 -4.71
N SER A 115 19.27 -4.77 -4.53
CA SER A 115 18.80 -6.06 -4.03
C SER A 115 17.65 -6.68 -4.81
N ALA A 116 17.00 -5.93 -5.71
CA ALA A 116 15.85 -6.42 -6.47
C ALA A 116 15.90 -6.00 -7.93
N ASP A 117 15.34 -6.86 -8.78
CA ASP A 117 15.11 -6.59 -10.20
C ASP A 117 13.66 -6.10 -10.40
N LEU A 118 13.48 -5.06 -11.23
CA LEU A 118 12.16 -4.68 -11.73
C LEU A 118 11.73 -5.72 -12.77
N ILE A 119 10.67 -6.47 -12.47
CA ILE A 119 10.12 -7.50 -13.36
C ILE A 119 9.19 -6.87 -14.38
N ALA A 120 8.30 -6.01 -13.91
CA ALA A 120 7.39 -5.25 -14.74
C ALA A 120 6.86 -4.04 -13.99
N ALA A 121 6.41 -3.03 -14.74
CA ALA A 121 5.58 -1.97 -14.22
C ALA A 121 4.44 -1.71 -15.20
N LEU A 122 3.21 -1.58 -14.68
CA LEU A 122 2.02 -1.23 -15.44
C LEU A 122 1.56 0.15 -15.01
N ARG A 123 1.15 1.00 -15.94
CA ARG A 123 0.60 2.33 -15.66
C ARG A 123 -0.88 2.38 -16.01
N LEU A 124 -1.69 2.72 -15.03
CA LEU A 124 -3.13 2.90 -15.19
C LEU A 124 -3.46 4.35 -15.57
N PRO A 125 -4.52 4.59 -16.35
CA PRO A 125 -4.95 5.95 -16.67
C PRO A 125 -5.48 6.69 -15.43
N GLU A 126 -5.49 8.01 -15.49
CA GLU A 126 -6.14 8.87 -14.50
C GLU A 126 -7.62 8.48 -14.34
N GLY A 127 -8.11 8.62 -13.12
CA GLY A 127 -9.50 8.30 -12.79
C GLY A 127 -9.79 6.80 -12.61
N SER A 128 -8.79 5.91 -12.75
CA SER A 128 -8.95 4.46 -12.49
C SER A 128 -9.46 4.14 -11.09
N PHE A 129 -9.20 5.02 -10.11
CA PHE A 129 -9.68 4.89 -8.73
C PHE A 129 -10.71 5.98 -8.35
N ARG A 130 -11.29 6.69 -9.33
CA ARG A 130 -12.22 7.80 -9.04
C ARG A 130 -13.49 7.32 -8.35
N ALA A 131 -14.04 6.18 -8.77
CA ALA A 131 -15.28 5.64 -8.21
C ALA A 131 -15.13 5.23 -6.74
N ASP A 132 -14.02 4.56 -6.40
CA ASP A 132 -13.82 3.97 -5.07
C ASP A 132 -13.04 4.86 -4.10
N ALA A 133 -12.10 5.66 -4.61
CA ALA A 133 -11.17 6.46 -3.80
C ALA A 133 -11.22 7.96 -4.09
N GLY A 134 -12.04 8.42 -5.04
CA GLY A 134 -12.25 9.84 -5.31
C GLY A 134 -11.02 10.59 -5.82
N THR A 135 -10.07 9.88 -6.45
CA THR A 135 -8.80 10.46 -6.91
C THR A 135 -8.50 10.15 -8.37
N ASP A 136 -7.86 11.13 -9.03
CA ASP A 136 -7.39 11.05 -10.42
C ASP A 136 -5.89 10.79 -10.53
N VAL A 137 -5.24 10.47 -9.42
CA VAL A 137 -3.80 10.16 -9.40
C VAL A 137 -3.51 9.03 -10.40
N VAL A 138 -2.52 9.25 -11.25
CA VAL A 138 -1.97 8.20 -12.10
C VAL A 138 -1.24 7.19 -11.22
N VAL A 139 -1.67 5.94 -11.33
CA VAL A 139 -1.19 4.83 -10.51
C VAL A 139 -0.38 3.86 -11.36
N ASP A 140 0.73 3.42 -10.80
CA ASP A 140 1.54 2.34 -11.33
C ASP A 140 1.39 1.09 -10.44
N ILE A 141 1.40 -0.09 -11.06
CA ILE A 141 1.54 -1.38 -10.38
C ILE A 141 2.94 -1.90 -10.68
N LEU A 142 3.77 -2.02 -9.65
CA LEU A 142 5.18 -2.38 -9.77
C LEU A 142 5.40 -3.81 -9.30
N PHE A 143 6.09 -4.62 -10.11
CA PHE A 143 6.46 -5.99 -9.81
C PHE A 143 7.98 -6.11 -9.67
N PHE A 144 8.43 -6.68 -8.55
CA PHE A 144 9.85 -6.87 -8.27
C PHE A 144 10.15 -8.32 -7.89
N ARG A 145 11.40 -8.75 -8.10
CA ARG A 145 11.96 -9.99 -7.56
C ARG A 145 13.21 -9.64 -6.76
N LYS A 146 13.30 -10.12 -5.51
CA LYS A 146 14.53 -10.01 -4.73
C LYS A 146 15.58 -10.93 -5.35
N ARG A 147 16.72 -10.37 -5.72
CA ARG A 147 17.81 -11.09 -6.37
C ARG A 147 18.42 -12.12 -5.42
N LYS A 148 18.79 -13.29 -5.93
CA LYS A 148 19.52 -14.29 -5.14
C LYS A 148 20.99 -13.92 -5.00
N ALA A 149 21.62 -14.42 -3.94
CA ALA A 149 23.06 -14.22 -3.77
C ALA A 149 23.81 -14.86 -4.95
N GLY A 150 24.69 -14.08 -5.58
CA GLY A 150 25.49 -14.53 -6.73
C GLY A 150 24.82 -14.40 -8.11
N GLU A 151 23.52 -14.05 -8.18
CA GLU A 151 22.92 -13.67 -9.45
C GLU A 151 23.47 -12.32 -9.93
N PRO A 152 23.71 -12.15 -11.24
CA PRO A 152 24.12 -10.86 -11.80
C PRO A 152 22.99 -9.83 -11.69
N GLU A 153 23.35 -8.55 -11.74
CA GLU A 153 22.35 -7.48 -11.83
C GLU A 153 21.51 -7.63 -13.10
N GLY A 154 20.19 -7.46 -12.96
CA GLY A 154 19.28 -7.40 -14.09
C GLY A 154 19.43 -6.11 -14.91
N ASP A 155 18.48 -5.85 -15.81
CA ASP A 155 18.48 -4.60 -16.58
C ASP A 155 18.31 -3.38 -15.64
N LEU A 156 19.26 -2.45 -15.71
CA LEU A 156 19.27 -1.20 -14.96
C LEU A 156 18.79 0.00 -15.77
N ALA A 157 18.36 -0.20 -17.03
CA ALA A 157 17.90 0.89 -17.88
C ALA A 157 16.74 1.69 -17.26
N TRP A 158 15.86 1.03 -16.50
CA TRP A 158 14.75 1.65 -15.78
C TRP A 158 15.17 2.60 -14.65
N LEU A 159 16.46 2.67 -14.29
CA LEU A 159 16.96 3.68 -13.35
C LEU A 159 16.87 5.11 -13.91
N ASP A 160 16.83 5.25 -15.24
CA ASP A 160 16.79 6.52 -15.92
C ASP A 160 15.38 6.89 -16.40
N LEU A 161 15.24 8.19 -16.71
CA LEU A 161 14.08 8.70 -17.43
C LEU A 161 14.41 8.83 -18.92
N GLU A 162 13.39 8.67 -19.75
CA GLU A 162 13.46 8.88 -21.19
C GLU A 162 12.43 9.94 -21.59
N GLU A 163 12.83 10.82 -22.50
CA GLU A 163 11.93 11.80 -23.10
C GLU A 163 11.16 11.12 -24.23
N ILE A 164 9.85 11.01 -24.07
CA ILE A 164 8.96 10.37 -25.04
C ILE A 164 8.20 11.40 -25.89
N ARG A 165 8.19 12.67 -25.45
CA ARG A 165 7.66 13.79 -26.20
C ARG A 165 8.49 15.03 -25.89
N PRO A 166 9.10 15.69 -26.89
CA PRO A 166 9.82 16.93 -26.67
C PRO A 166 8.86 18.05 -26.26
N ALA A 167 9.41 19.10 -25.67
CA ALA A 167 8.66 20.32 -25.41
C ALA A 167 8.16 20.94 -26.73
N THR A 168 7.00 21.55 -26.66
CA THR A 168 6.35 22.34 -27.72
C THR A 168 6.27 23.79 -27.28
N GLU A 169 5.70 24.67 -28.12
CA GLU A 169 5.48 26.07 -27.72
C GLU A 169 4.52 26.21 -26.54
N ASP A 170 3.51 25.33 -26.45
CA ASP A 170 2.42 25.42 -25.48
C ASP A 170 2.58 24.48 -24.27
N GLU A 171 3.29 23.37 -24.44
CA GLU A 171 3.47 22.33 -23.43
C GLU A 171 4.93 21.90 -23.27
N GLY A 172 5.32 21.58 -22.03
CA GLY A 172 6.61 21.01 -21.69
C GLY A 172 6.84 19.61 -22.24
N ALA A 173 8.09 19.14 -22.10
CA ALA A 173 8.48 17.79 -22.49
C ALA A 173 7.86 16.76 -21.54
N ILE A 174 7.46 15.61 -22.10
CA ILE A 174 7.07 14.44 -21.29
C ILE A 174 8.28 13.54 -21.13
N ARG A 175 8.69 13.37 -19.87
CA ARG A 175 9.71 12.42 -19.46
C ARG A 175 9.09 11.40 -18.54
N VAL A 176 9.25 10.13 -18.86
CA VAL A 176 8.77 9.00 -18.06
C VAL A 176 9.92 8.08 -17.74
N ASN A 177 9.73 7.17 -16.78
CA ASN A 177 10.68 6.10 -16.56
C ASN A 177 10.97 5.33 -17.85
N ARG A 178 12.25 5.02 -18.09
CA ARG A 178 12.67 4.32 -19.32
C ARG A 178 12.01 2.96 -19.50
N TRP A 179 11.58 2.30 -18.42
CA TRP A 179 10.73 1.11 -18.52
C TRP A 179 9.46 1.40 -19.32
N PHE A 180 8.68 2.42 -18.94
CA PHE A 180 7.44 2.76 -19.65
C PHE A 180 7.69 3.25 -21.09
N ALA A 181 8.79 3.96 -21.32
CA ALA A 181 9.16 4.39 -22.67
C ALA A 181 9.42 3.20 -23.61
N ARG A 182 10.01 2.12 -23.09
CA ARG A 182 10.34 0.90 -23.86
C ARG A 182 9.23 -0.15 -23.86
N HIS A 183 8.26 -0.03 -22.97
CA HIS A 183 7.14 -0.95 -22.82
C HIS A 183 5.80 -0.21 -22.90
N PRO A 184 5.46 0.40 -24.06
CA PRO A 184 4.22 1.17 -24.22
C PRO A 184 2.94 0.32 -24.04
N ASP A 185 3.01 -1.00 -24.29
CA ASP A 185 1.90 -1.94 -24.06
C ASP A 185 1.56 -2.12 -22.57
N PHE A 186 2.44 -1.67 -21.68
CA PHE A 186 2.24 -1.64 -20.23
C PHE A 186 1.69 -0.29 -19.75
N VAL A 187 1.39 0.64 -20.65
CA VAL A 187 0.74 1.93 -20.36
C VAL A 187 -0.70 1.90 -20.86
N LEU A 188 -1.65 1.74 -19.94
CA LEU A 188 -3.08 1.54 -20.22
C LEU A 188 -3.83 2.84 -20.50
N GLY A 189 -3.11 3.85 -20.99
CA GLY A 189 -3.61 5.17 -21.32
C GLY A 189 -2.68 5.88 -22.30
N ALA A 190 -2.84 7.19 -22.45
CA ALA A 190 -1.98 8.04 -23.26
C ALA A 190 -1.21 9.02 -22.37
N HIS A 191 0.11 9.08 -22.51
CA HIS A 191 0.93 10.07 -21.83
C HIS A 191 0.50 11.49 -22.23
N ALA A 192 0.24 12.34 -21.24
CA ALA A 192 -0.16 13.72 -21.46
C ALA A 192 0.35 14.62 -20.33
N LEU A 193 0.21 15.93 -20.53
CA LEU A 193 0.35 16.92 -19.47
C LEU A 193 -1.03 17.49 -19.15
N ARG A 194 -1.25 17.83 -17.88
CA ARG A 194 -2.44 18.51 -17.40
C ARG A 194 -2.00 19.75 -16.65
N ARG A 195 -2.69 20.86 -16.88
CA ARG A 195 -2.58 22.05 -16.03
C ARG A 195 -3.64 21.96 -14.93
N GLY A 196 -3.20 22.02 -13.68
CA GLY A 196 -4.13 22.03 -12.55
C GLY A 196 -4.93 23.32 -12.50
N ILE A 197 -6.15 23.27 -11.96
CA ILE A 197 -6.98 24.47 -11.75
C ILE A 197 -6.37 25.48 -10.75
N TYR A 198 -5.28 25.10 -10.05
CA TYR A 198 -4.66 25.85 -8.96
C TYR A 198 -3.23 26.35 -9.25
N GLY A 199 -2.70 26.17 -10.47
CA GLY A 199 -1.34 26.63 -10.77
C GLY A 199 -0.99 26.60 -12.26
N PRO A 200 0.01 27.39 -12.67
CA PRO A 200 0.47 27.42 -14.06
C PRO A 200 1.25 26.16 -14.46
N ASP A 201 1.70 25.38 -13.47
CA ASP A 201 2.58 24.23 -13.65
C ASP A 201 1.85 23.07 -14.31
N GLU A 202 2.52 22.49 -15.31
CA GLU A 202 2.10 21.27 -15.96
C GLU A 202 2.50 20.06 -15.12
N THR A 203 1.53 19.21 -14.86
CA THR A 203 1.75 17.93 -14.21
C THR A 203 1.52 16.80 -15.21
N TYR A 204 2.34 15.76 -15.11
CA TYR A 204 2.15 14.57 -15.90
C TYR A 204 0.80 13.91 -15.60
N THR A 205 0.12 13.43 -16.63
CA THR A 205 -1.04 12.54 -16.51
C THR A 205 -1.00 11.41 -17.54
N CYS A 206 -1.88 10.43 -17.37
CA CYS A 206 -2.10 9.33 -18.31
C CYS A 206 -3.58 9.29 -18.66
N LEU A 207 -3.97 9.81 -19.82
CA LEU A 207 -5.38 9.92 -20.21
C LEU A 207 -5.97 8.54 -20.52
N PRO A 208 -7.23 8.26 -20.13
CA PRO A 208 -7.91 7.05 -20.53
C PRO A 208 -8.05 6.98 -22.05
N ARG A 209 -7.95 5.78 -22.63
CA ARG A 209 -8.19 5.58 -24.06
C ARG A 209 -9.69 5.72 -24.35
N PRO A 210 -10.10 6.36 -25.47
CA PRO A 210 -11.52 6.63 -25.76
C PRO A 210 -12.40 5.39 -25.88
N ALA A 211 -11.82 4.26 -26.27
CA ALA A 211 -12.48 2.96 -26.39
C ALA A 211 -11.59 1.91 -25.73
N GLY A 212 -11.87 1.57 -24.49
CA GLY A 212 -11.15 0.54 -23.75
C GLY A 212 -11.66 0.42 -22.33
N ASP A 213 -12.05 -0.78 -21.94
CA ASP A 213 -12.28 -1.10 -20.54
C ASP A 213 -10.91 -1.30 -19.86
N VAL A 214 -10.64 -0.53 -18.81
CA VAL A 214 -9.36 -0.57 -18.09
C VAL A 214 -9.13 -1.93 -17.44
N ASN A 215 -10.17 -2.63 -16.99
CA ASN A 215 -10.05 -3.95 -16.37
C ASN A 215 -9.73 -5.02 -17.42
N GLU A 216 -10.34 -4.96 -18.60
CA GLU A 216 -10.00 -5.85 -19.72
C GLU A 216 -8.54 -5.64 -20.16
N ALA A 217 -8.13 -4.39 -20.33
CA ALA A 217 -6.76 -4.04 -20.68
C ALA A 217 -5.76 -4.52 -19.61
N LEU A 218 -6.07 -4.29 -18.33
CA LEU A 218 -5.26 -4.74 -17.21
C LEU A 218 -5.13 -6.27 -17.18
N THR A 219 -6.23 -7.00 -17.42
CA THR A 219 -6.23 -8.47 -17.48
C THR A 219 -5.34 -8.97 -18.63
N ALA A 220 -5.44 -8.34 -19.80
CA ALA A 220 -4.58 -8.67 -20.94
C ALA A 220 -3.10 -8.41 -20.63
N THR A 221 -2.76 -7.27 -20.03
CA THR A 221 -1.37 -6.93 -19.69
C THR A 221 -0.80 -7.80 -18.59
N ILE A 222 -1.59 -8.17 -17.57
CA ILE A 222 -1.18 -9.14 -16.54
C ILE A 222 -0.82 -10.49 -17.18
N SER A 223 -1.51 -10.90 -18.24
CA SER A 223 -1.22 -12.15 -18.95
C SER A 223 0.12 -12.13 -19.70
N LEU A 224 0.71 -10.94 -19.91
CA LEU A 224 2.05 -10.77 -20.51
C LEU A 224 3.17 -10.85 -19.48
N LEU A 225 2.86 -10.89 -18.18
CA LEU A 225 3.88 -10.98 -17.14
C LEU A 225 4.65 -12.29 -17.25
N PRO A 226 5.97 -12.28 -17.00
CA PRO A 226 6.77 -13.50 -16.97
C PRO A 226 6.25 -14.46 -15.91
N GLN A 227 6.15 -15.73 -16.29
CA GLN A 227 5.67 -16.80 -15.42
C GLN A 227 6.84 -17.56 -14.79
N SER A 228 6.56 -18.30 -13.71
CA SER A 228 7.52 -19.22 -13.07
C SER A 228 8.82 -18.55 -12.60
N LEU A 229 8.74 -17.30 -12.14
CA LEU A 229 9.90 -16.56 -11.60
C LEU A 229 10.22 -16.90 -10.13
N TYR A 230 9.24 -17.39 -9.39
CA TYR A 230 9.42 -17.84 -8.01
C TYR A 230 9.66 -19.35 -8.01
N ASP A 231 10.74 -19.76 -7.38
CA ASP A 231 11.24 -21.14 -7.30
C ASP A 231 11.56 -21.55 -5.85
N GLY A 232 10.93 -20.88 -4.88
CA GLY A 232 11.03 -21.27 -3.48
C GLY A 232 10.23 -22.53 -3.18
N GLU A 233 10.72 -23.32 -2.23
CA GLU A 233 10.07 -24.52 -1.76
C GLU A 233 8.99 -24.19 -0.71
N PRO A 234 7.81 -24.82 -0.74
CA PRO A 234 6.79 -24.62 0.27
C PRO A 234 7.29 -25.00 1.67
N GLU A 235 7.22 -24.07 2.61
CA GLU A 235 7.47 -24.33 4.02
C GLU A 235 6.20 -24.86 4.71
N ALA A 236 6.38 -25.65 5.76
CA ALA A 236 5.26 -26.09 6.59
C ALA A 236 4.65 -24.87 7.29
N ILE A 237 3.34 -24.69 7.12
CA ILE A 237 2.59 -23.64 7.82
C ILE A 237 2.24 -24.20 9.20
N ASP A 238 2.96 -23.74 10.22
CA ASP A 238 2.54 -23.97 11.59
C ASP A 238 1.38 -23.03 11.93
N ARG A 239 0.20 -23.60 12.16
CA ARG A 239 -1.02 -22.86 12.50
C ARG A 239 -1.29 -22.86 14.00
N ASP A 240 -0.65 -23.77 14.73
CA ASP A 240 -0.88 -24.03 16.14
C ASP A 240 0.27 -23.48 17.01
N GLY A 241 1.40 -23.14 16.39
CA GLY A 241 2.47 -22.36 17.01
C GLY A 241 1.91 -21.03 17.50
N GLU A 242 1.96 -20.85 18.83
CA GLU A 242 1.83 -19.52 19.43
C GLU A 242 2.81 -18.59 18.67
N ASP A 243 2.31 -17.50 18.10
CA ASP A 243 3.12 -16.41 17.55
C ASP A 243 3.92 -15.77 18.72
N ASP A 244 4.93 -16.48 19.22
CA ASP A 244 5.71 -16.15 20.43
C ASP A 244 6.66 -14.97 20.19
N ASP A 245 6.66 -14.41 18.97
CA ASP A 245 7.41 -13.23 18.54
C ASP A 245 6.51 -12.02 18.23
N ALA A 246 5.34 -11.91 18.86
CA ALA A 246 4.71 -10.60 19.01
C ALA A 246 5.38 -9.86 20.18
N PRO A 247 5.82 -8.60 20.03
CA PRO A 247 5.92 -7.74 21.20
C PRO A 247 4.53 -7.79 21.82
N ALA A 248 4.46 -8.32 23.05
CA ALA A 248 3.28 -8.28 23.88
C ALA A 248 2.61 -6.93 23.67
N ASP A 249 1.29 -6.94 23.45
CA ASP A 249 0.45 -5.76 23.46
C ASP A 249 1.11 -4.74 24.39
N GLY A 250 1.59 -3.65 23.81
CA GLY A 250 2.14 -2.56 24.57
C GLY A 250 1.00 -2.01 25.40
N GLU A 251 0.75 -2.61 26.56
CA GLU A 251 0.08 -2.03 27.70
C GLU A 251 0.97 -0.87 28.17
N ARG A 252 1.05 0.17 27.34
CA ARG A 252 1.22 1.51 27.85
C ARG A 252 -0.15 1.95 28.29
N SER A 253 -0.42 1.65 29.56
CA SER A 253 -1.40 2.33 30.39
C SER A 253 -1.14 3.84 30.34
N ASP A 254 -1.66 4.49 29.31
CA ASP A 254 -1.96 5.92 29.31
C ASP A 254 -3.06 6.14 28.28
N ARG A 255 -4.26 5.68 28.64
CA ARG A 255 -5.51 5.94 27.92
C ARG A 255 -5.81 7.44 27.98
N HIS A 256 -5.16 8.22 27.12
CA HIS A 256 -5.77 9.44 26.62
C HIS A 256 -6.83 9.02 25.60
N VAL A 257 -8.00 8.64 26.10
CA VAL A 257 -9.17 8.38 25.28
C VAL A 257 -9.48 9.67 24.54
N ARG A 258 -9.35 9.67 23.22
CA ARG A 258 -9.55 10.87 22.40
C ARG A 258 -11.02 11.27 22.43
N GLU A 259 -11.26 12.57 22.35
CA GLU A 259 -12.59 13.15 22.18
C GLU A 259 -13.38 12.43 21.08
N GLY A 260 -14.64 12.07 21.37
CA GLY A 260 -15.50 11.31 20.47
C GLY A 260 -15.34 9.78 20.50
N SER A 261 -14.34 9.23 21.20
CA SER A 261 -14.16 7.78 21.31
C SER A 261 -15.26 7.14 22.17
N PHE A 262 -15.60 5.89 21.86
CA PHE A 262 -16.51 5.09 22.67
C PHE A 262 -15.73 4.24 23.68
N VAL A 263 -16.33 3.97 24.83
CA VAL A 263 -15.78 3.10 25.89
C VAL A 263 -16.92 2.29 26.48
N VAL A 264 -16.68 1.04 26.85
CA VAL A 264 -17.70 0.22 27.54
C VAL A 264 -17.44 0.26 29.04
N ASP A 265 -18.40 0.78 29.81
CA ASP A 265 -18.40 0.75 31.27
C ASP A 265 -19.29 -0.39 31.77
N HIS A 266 -18.81 -1.15 32.76
CA HIS A 266 -19.52 -2.33 33.28
C HIS A 266 -20.83 -1.99 34.01
N ARG A 267 -21.02 -0.75 34.48
CA ARG A 267 -22.23 -0.31 35.18
C ARG A 267 -23.18 0.48 34.27
N HIS A 268 -22.64 1.25 33.33
CA HIS A 268 -23.42 2.21 32.54
C HIS A 268 -23.55 1.85 31.04
N GLY A 269 -22.87 0.80 30.58
CA GLY A 269 -22.92 0.35 29.19
C GLY A 269 -22.03 1.20 28.28
N LEU A 270 -22.50 1.48 27.06
CA LEU A 270 -21.71 2.23 26.07
C LEU A 270 -21.61 3.72 26.45
N MET A 271 -20.40 4.20 26.62
CA MET A 271 -20.04 5.60 26.92
C MET A 271 -19.35 6.23 25.71
N GLN A 272 -19.44 7.55 25.58
CA GLN A 272 -18.68 8.34 24.63
C GLN A 272 -17.90 9.41 25.39
N VAL A 273 -16.66 9.68 25.00
CA VAL A 273 -15.90 10.80 25.57
C VAL A 273 -16.34 12.09 24.92
N VAL A 274 -16.92 12.99 25.72
CA VAL A 274 -17.34 14.34 25.33
C VAL A 274 -16.72 15.34 26.31
N ASP A 275 -16.02 16.34 25.78
CA ASP A 275 -15.20 17.31 26.53
C ASP A 275 -14.23 16.64 27.52
N GLY A 276 -13.64 15.52 27.12
CA GLY A 276 -12.73 14.75 27.97
C GLY A 276 -13.39 13.97 29.10
N VAL A 277 -14.72 13.98 29.21
CA VAL A 277 -15.49 13.23 30.22
C VAL A 277 -16.28 12.10 29.56
N SER A 278 -16.27 10.92 30.17
CA SER A 278 -17.07 9.79 29.68
C SER A 278 -18.55 10.00 30.04
N VAL A 279 -19.39 10.21 29.02
CA VAL A 279 -20.83 10.39 29.14
C VAL A 279 -21.61 9.21 28.53
N PRO A 280 -22.74 8.80 29.11
CA PRO A 280 -23.51 7.66 28.60
C PRO A 280 -24.13 7.99 27.24
N VAL A 281 -24.02 7.06 26.30
CA VAL A 281 -24.62 7.21 24.97
C VAL A 281 -26.13 7.07 25.06
N SER A 282 -26.86 8.09 24.62
CA SER A 282 -28.32 8.04 24.52
C SER A 282 -28.75 7.02 23.44
N ILE A 283 -29.45 5.97 23.87
CA ILE A 283 -29.90 4.88 22.98
C ILE A 283 -31.32 5.13 22.50
N ARG A 284 -31.52 5.17 21.18
CA ARG A 284 -32.84 5.31 20.59
C ARG A 284 -33.45 3.95 20.24
N LYS A 285 -34.68 3.70 20.73
CA LYS A 285 -35.44 2.46 20.51
C LYS A 285 -36.46 2.53 19.35
N GLY A 286 -36.47 3.59 18.53
CA GLY A 286 -37.46 3.81 17.45
C GLY A 286 -36.96 4.57 16.21
N ARG A 287 -37.88 4.97 15.30
CA ARG A 287 -37.59 5.72 14.05
C ARG A 287 -37.56 7.25 14.19
N ALA A 288 -37.97 7.82 15.34
CA ALA A 288 -37.86 9.25 15.64
C ALA A 288 -37.32 9.49 17.07
N GLY A 289 -36.58 10.59 17.27
CA GLY A 289 -35.90 11.00 18.53
C GLY A 289 -34.37 11.14 18.39
N ASP A 290 -33.71 11.72 19.39
CA ASP A 290 -32.24 11.85 19.42
C ASP A 290 -31.56 10.61 20.01
N GLY A 291 -30.32 10.34 19.59
CA GLY A 291 -29.49 9.23 20.08
C GLY A 291 -29.18 8.13 19.06
N ILE A 292 -28.26 7.23 19.43
CA ILE A 292 -27.76 6.16 18.56
C ILE A 292 -28.78 5.01 18.49
N PRO A 293 -29.16 4.51 17.29
CA PRO A 293 -30.05 3.37 17.16
C PRO A 293 -29.52 2.14 17.91
N GLN A 294 -30.39 1.43 18.63
CA GLN A 294 -30.00 0.24 19.41
C GLN A 294 -29.22 -0.82 18.61
N LYS A 295 -29.52 -0.96 17.30
CA LYS A 295 -28.76 -1.83 16.39
C LYS A 295 -27.29 -1.41 16.25
N HIS A 296 -27.01 -0.11 16.18
CA HIS A 296 -25.66 0.42 16.07
C HIS A 296 -24.93 0.36 17.41
N VAL A 297 -25.63 0.52 18.54
CA VAL A 297 -25.02 0.34 19.88
C VAL A 297 -24.43 -1.06 20.04
N ARG A 298 -25.15 -2.11 19.61
CA ARG A 298 -24.65 -3.49 19.67
C ARG A 298 -23.45 -3.72 18.74
N LEU A 299 -23.41 -3.04 17.60
CA LEU A 299 -22.25 -3.04 16.69
C LEU A 299 -21.07 -2.34 17.33
N ILE A 300 -21.27 -1.13 17.88
CA ILE A 300 -20.24 -0.35 18.55
C ILE A 300 -19.70 -1.14 19.75
N GLN A 301 -20.54 -1.76 20.58
CA GLN A 301 -20.10 -2.59 21.71
C GLN A 301 -19.26 -3.81 21.32
N LYS A 302 -19.41 -4.36 20.11
CA LYS A 302 -18.49 -5.38 19.58
C LYS A 302 -17.19 -4.79 19.06
N LEU A 303 -17.22 -3.50 18.76
CA LEU A 303 -16.14 -2.68 18.23
C LEU A 303 -15.43 -1.85 19.31
N VAL A 304 -15.64 -2.05 20.62
CA VAL A 304 -14.82 -1.41 21.67
C VAL A 304 -14.51 -2.35 22.79
#